data_AF-A0A1D3TLI5-F1
#
_entry.id   AF-A0A1D3TLI5-F1
#
_cell.length_a   1.000
_cell.length_b   1.000
_cell.length_c   1.000
_cell.angle_alpha   90.00
_cell.angle_beta   90.00
_cell.angle_gamma   90.00
#
_symmetry.space_group_name_H-M   'P 1'
#
loop_
_entity.id
_entity.type
_entity.pdbx_description
1 polymer ?
#
loop_
_entity_poly.entity_id
_entity_poly.type
_entity_poly.pdbx_seq_one_letter_code
_entity_poly.pdbx_strand_id
1 'polypeptide(L)'
;MNSSFFEDNKKGEIQKEKQKDGLTGEELINSKMLNGEKHAEAVPENLACLICYDDIDENNYIEYKTNETSGWYPCMFCLNCTGILIQTQYHKYINNVQKSDCLREQTSLLKMGPPINIKDKNGFPLSDGNEIHSLWHFCDKKIHSAKLDGSLIGEERMKLWNELKKFLIREEKGEMPNSANAKDSPE
;
A
#
# COMPACT_ATOMS: atom_id res chain seq x y z
N MET A 1 -68.50 47.71 -18.95
CA MET A 1 -68.09 46.48 -18.25
C MET A 1 -66.90 46.83 -17.38
N ASN A 2 -67.02 46.58 -16.08
CA ASN A 2 -66.23 47.19 -15.01
C ASN A 2 -64.73 46.94 -15.13
N SER A 3 -63.97 48.02 -15.25
CA SER A 3 -62.54 48.10 -14.94
C SER A 3 -62.38 48.76 -13.57
N SER A 4 -61.90 47.99 -12.58
CA SER A 4 -61.44 48.48 -11.28
C SER A 4 -60.09 47.80 -11.03
N PHE A 5 -58.93 48.48 -11.08
CA PHE A 5 -58.45 49.60 -10.26
C PHE A 5 -57.77 49.12 -8.95
N PHE A 6 -56.68 49.82 -8.62
CA PHE A 6 -55.72 49.71 -7.51
C PHE A 6 -54.59 48.67 -7.64
N GLU A 7 -53.32 48.95 -7.32
CA GLU A 7 -52.43 50.12 -7.36
C GLU A 7 -51.07 49.64 -6.80
N ASP A 8 -49.99 50.12 -7.39
CA ASP A 8 -48.64 50.36 -6.88
C ASP A 8 -48.18 49.80 -5.50
N ASN A 9 -47.02 49.14 -5.46
CA ASN A 9 -45.78 49.75 -4.90
C ASN A 9 -44.57 48.78 -4.81
N LYS A 10 -43.49 49.16 -5.51
CA LYS A 10 -42.12 49.46 -5.03
C LYS A 10 -41.37 48.53 -4.05
N LYS A 11 -40.07 48.37 -4.42
CA LYS A 11 -38.85 48.04 -3.63
C LYS A 11 -38.75 46.56 -3.24
N GLY A 12 -37.61 45.87 -3.28
CA GLY A 12 -36.18 46.14 -3.36
C GLY A 12 -35.48 44.85 -2.87
N GLU A 13 -34.14 44.83 -2.77
CA GLU A 13 -33.29 43.76 -2.18
C GLU A 13 -32.84 42.65 -3.16
N ILE A 14 -31.59 42.68 -3.66
CA ILE A 14 -30.30 42.29 -3.04
C ILE A 14 -30.12 40.76 -2.92
N GLN A 15 -29.26 40.26 -3.81
CA GLN A 15 -28.26 39.19 -3.71
C GLN A 15 -28.48 38.04 -2.70
N LYS A 16 -28.32 36.81 -3.20
CA LYS A 16 -27.42 35.82 -2.58
C LYS A 16 -27.07 34.69 -3.56
N GLU A 17 -25.81 34.72 -3.98
CA GLU A 17 -25.06 33.51 -4.34
C GLU A 17 -25.21 32.49 -3.20
N LYS A 18 -25.57 31.25 -3.56
CA LYS A 18 -25.28 30.05 -2.76
C LYS A 18 -24.58 29.09 -3.71
N GLN A 19 -23.26 29.12 -3.74
CA GLN A 19 -22.34 28.47 -2.79
C GLN A 19 -22.36 26.95 -2.98
N LYS A 20 -21.18 26.47 -3.35
CA LYS A 20 -20.79 25.10 -3.66
C LYS A 20 -21.01 24.22 -2.43
N ASP A 21 -21.88 23.23 -2.56
CA ASP A 21 -21.88 22.09 -1.66
C ASP A 21 -21.08 20.98 -2.35
N GLY A 22 -19.75 21.08 -2.18
CA GLY A 22 -18.87 19.95 -2.40
C GLY A 22 -19.24 18.87 -1.40
N LEU A 23 -19.42 17.65 -1.89
CA LEU A 23 -19.58 16.47 -1.03
C LEU A 23 -18.47 16.46 0.00
N THR A 24 -18.85 16.33 1.27
CA THR A 24 -17.90 16.20 2.36
C THR A 24 -17.11 14.91 2.17
N GLY A 25 -15.83 14.91 2.56
CA GLY A 25 -14.97 13.72 2.43
C GLY A 25 -15.56 12.46 3.06
N GLU A 26 -16.44 12.63 4.06
CA GLU A 26 -17.17 11.55 4.73
C GLU A 26 -18.26 10.92 3.83
N GLU A 27 -18.92 11.69 2.96
CA GLU A 27 -19.95 11.19 2.03
C GLU A 27 -19.35 10.44 0.83
N LEU A 28 -18.14 10.81 0.41
CA LEU A 28 -17.36 10.05 -0.60
C LEU A 28 -16.86 8.71 -0.04
N ILE A 29 -16.60 8.62 1.27
CA ILE A 29 -16.24 7.36 1.93
C ILE A 29 -17.49 6.48 2.09
N ASN A 30 -18.63 7.06 2.48
CA ASN A 30 -19.89 6.33 2.65
C ASN A 30 -20.52 5.85 1.33
N SER A 31 -20.37 6.58 0.23
CA SER A 31 -20.92 6.17 -1.08
C SER A 31 -20.14 5.03 -1.76
N LYS A 32 -18.88 4.78 -1.37
CA LYS A 32 -18.09 3.62 -1.85
C LYS A 32 -18.47 2.30 -1.18
N MET A 33 -19.25 2.31 -0.10
CA MET A 33 -19.67 1.13 0.68
C MET A 33 -20.94 0.44 0.12
N LEU A 34 -21.28 0.64 -1.16
CA LEU A 34 -22.50 0.12 -1.79
C LEU A 34 -22.25 -0.96 -2.87
N ASN A 35 -21.17 -1.72 -2.73
CA ASN A 35 -21.16 -3.10 -3.22
C ASN A 35 -21.12 -3.98 -1.97
N GLY A 36 -22.18 -4.75 -1.71
CA GLY A 36 -22.18 -5.72 -0.61
C GLY A 36 -21.02 -6.68 -0.81
N GLU A 37 -19.92 -6.43 -0.09
CA GLU A 37 -18.71 -7.23 -0.22
C GLU A 37 -19.00 -8.62 0.36
N LYS A 38 -19.02 -9.62 -0.52
CA LYS A 38 -19.33 -10.99 -0.13
C LYS A 38 -18.09 -11.64 0.50
N HIS A 39 -18.17 -11.89 1.80
CA HIS A 39 -17.18 -12.65 2.58
C HIS A 39 -17.66 -14.08 2.81
N ALA A 40 -16.76 -14.97 3.23
CA ALA A 40 -17.16 -16.30 3.68
C ALA A 40 -18.12 -16.25 4.87
N GLU A 41 -19.18 -17.05 4.81
CA GLU A 41 -20.14 -17.23 5.91
C GLU A 41 -19.65 -18.26 6.94
N ALA A 42 -18.79 -19.19 6.51
CA ALA A 42 -18.17 -20.21 7.34
C ALA A 42 -16.72 -20.44 6.90
N VAL A 43 -15.88 -20.88 7.83
CA VAL A 43 -14.47 -21.21 7.54
C VAL A 43 -14.38 -22.54 6.80
N PRO A 44 -13.55 -22.66 5.75
CA PRO A 44 -13.32 -23.93 5.06
C PRO A 44 -12.81 -25.03 6.00
N GLU A 45 -13.34 -26.24 5.83
CA GLU A 45 -12.91 -27.40 6.62
C GLU A 45 -11.45 -27.77 6.33
N ASN A 46 -10.75 -28.28 7.35
CA ASN A 46 -9.38 -28.82 7.27
C ASN A 46 -8.34 -27.81 6.72
N LEU A 47 -8.53 -26.52 6.99
CA LEU A 47 -7.57 -25.48 6.65
C LEU A 47 -6.52 -25.36 7.76
N ALA A 48 -5.24 -25.40 7.41
CA ALA A 48 -4.13 -25.24 8.34
C ALA A 48 -3.16 -24.15 7.87
N CYS A 49 -2.57 -23.41 8.80
CA CYS A 49 -1.66 -22.33 8.51
C CYS A 49 -0.34 -22.85 7.92
N LEU A 50 0.09 -22.32 6.78
CA LEU A 50 1.35 -22.73 6.15
C LEU A 50 2.63 -22.26 6.87
N ILE A 51 2.52 -21.47 7.95
CA ILE A 51 3.66 -21.00 8.75
C ILE A 51 3.80 -21.80 10.05
N CYS A 52 2.74 -21.84 10.87
CA CYS A 52 2.78 -22.53 12.17
C CYS A 52 2.20 -23.95 12.13
N TYR A 53 1.52 -24.34 11.04
CA TYR A 53 0.82 -25.62 10.89
C TYR A 53 -0.34 -25.85 11.87
N ASP A 54 -0.76 -24.80 12.61
CA ASP A 54 -1.97 -24.84 13.43
C ASP A 54 -3.23 -24.72 12.55
N ASP A 55 -4.34 -25.25 13.06
CA ASP A 55 -5.64 -25.18 12.41
C ASP A 55 -6.13 -23.73 12.26
N ILE A 56 -6.77 -23.47 11.12
CA ILE A 56 -7.45 -22.21 10.85
C ILE A 56 -8.95 -22.39 11.10
N ASP A 57 -9.47 -21.59 12.03
CA ASP A 57 -10.86 -21.60 12.49
C ASP A 57 -11.47 -20.19 12.44
N GLU A 58 -12.67 -20.02 12.99
CA GLU A 58 -13.38 -18.73 13.01
C GLU A 58 -12.63 -17.61 13.75
N ASN A 59 -11.72 -17.96 14.66
CA ASN A 59 -10.98 -16.99 15.47
C ASN A 59 -9.78 -16.41 14.72
N ASN A 60 -9.23 -17.15 13.76
CA ASN A 60 -7.98 -16.80 13.10
C ASN A 60 -8.03 -16.83 11.56
N TYR A 61 -9.18 -17.13 10.95
CA TYR A 61 -9.39 -17.08 9.49
C TYR A 61 -9.37 -15.64 8.96
N ILE A 62 -8.70 -15.47 7.82
CA ILE A 62 -8.53 -14.18 7.14
C ILE A 62 -8.80 -14.35 5.65
N GLU A 63 -9.41 -13.34 5.06
CA GLU A 63 -9.44 -13.13 3.62
C GLU A 63 -8.58 -11.93 3.21
N TYR A 64 -8.16 -11.89 1.96
CA TYR A 64 -7.41 -10.77 1.40
C TYR A 64 -7.93 -10.31 0.05
N LYS A 65 -7.66 -9.05 -0.27
CA LYS A 65 -7.81 -8.45 -1.59
C LYS A 65 -6.46 -8.13 -2.19
N THR A 66 -6.32 -8.27 -3.50
CA THR A 66 -5.08 -7.90 -4.22
C THR A 66 -5.10 -6.45 -4.68
N ASN A 67 -6.29 -5.88 -4.88
CA ASN A 67 -6.53 -4.47 -5.21
C ASN A 67 -7.95 -4.06 -4.81
N GLU A 68 -8.30 -2.78 -4.99
CA GLU A 68 -9.61 -2.23 -4.61
C GLU A 68 -10.81 -2.94 -5.26
N THR A 69 -10.65 -3.46 -6.49
CA THR A 69 -11.74 -4.05 -7.28
C THR A 69 -11.74 -5.58 -7.28
N SER A 70 -10.69 -6.20 -6.77
CA SER A 70 -10.57 -7.65 -6.68
C SER A 70 -11.59 -8.26 -5.72
N GLY A 71 -11.88 -9.55 -5.90
CA GLY A 71 -12.66 -10.31 -4.93
C GLY A 71 -11.88 -10.56 -3.64
N TRP A 72 -12.57 -11.04 -2.61
CA TRP A 72 -11.94 -11.56 -1.40
C TRP A 72 -11.50 -13.01 -1.61
N TYR A 73 -10.28 -13.32 -1.21
CA TYR A 73 -9.68 -14.66 -1.35
C TYR A 73 -9.25 -15.19 0.02
N PRO A 74 -9.37 -16.51 0.26
CA PRO A 74 -8.91 -17.11 1.52
C PRO A 74 -7.39 -16.99 1.67
N CYS A 75 -6.92 -16.57 2.84
CA CYS A 75 -5.50 -16.57 3.19
C CYS A 75 -5.04 -17.97 3.61
N MET A 76 -3.81 -18.35 3.25
CA MET A 76 -3.20 -19.61 3.68
C MET A 76 -2.46 -19.49 5.02
N PHE A 77 -2.53 -18.33 5.67
CA PHE A 77 -1.93 -18.05 6.97
C PHE A 77 -2.99 -17.66 8.00
N CYS A 78 -2.79 -18.05 9.26
CA CYS A 78 -3.65 -17.62 10.34
C CYS A 78 -3.41 -16.13 10.70
N LEU A 79 -4.35 -15.57 11.46
CA LEU A 79 -4.30 -14.19 11.97
C LEU A 79 -2.97 -13.83 12.62
N ASN A 80 -2.47 -14.68 13.51
CA ASN A 80 -1.24 -14.42 14.25
C ASN A 80 -0.02 -14.36 13.34
N CYS A 81 0.14 -15.34 12.45
CA CYS A 81 1.26 -15.38 11.51
C CYS A 81 1.23 -14.22 10.52
N THR A 82 0.04 -13.85 10.03
CA THR A 82 -0.14 -12.65 9.19
C THR A 82 0.25 -11.39 9.95
N GLY A 83 -0.14 -11.26 11.22
CA GLY A 83 0.28 -10.15 12.08
C GLY A 83 1.80 -10.06 12.26
N ILE A 84 2.49 -11.18 12.45
CA ILE A 84 3.97 -11.23 12.54
C ILE A 84 4.61 -10.78 11.22
N LEU A 85 4.05 -11.17 10.08
CA LEU A 85 4.55 -10.71 8.78
C LEU A 85 4.37 -9.19 8.61
N ILE A 86 3.21 -8.64 9.01
CA ILE A 86 2.94 -7.20 9.02
C ILE A 86 3.98 -6.46 9.85
N GLN A 87 4.29 -6.97 11.04
CA GLN A 87 5.25 -6.34 11.95
C GLN A 87 6.69 -6.46 11.48
N THR A 88 7.06 -7.51 10.74
CA THR A 88 8.48 -7.83 10.52
C THR A 88 8.99 -7.59 9.10
N GLN A 89 8.15 -7.66 8.05
CA GLN A 89 8.64 -7.60 6.67
C GLN A 89 9.36 -6.29 6.34
N TYR A 90 8.83 -5.15 6.77
CA TYR A 90 9.44 -3.86 6.48
C TYR A 90 10.81 -3.72 7.16
N HIS A 91 10.92 -4.06 8.45
CA HIS A 91 12.19 -4.01 9.16
C HIS A 91 13.22 -5.00 8.61
N LYS A 92 12.79 -6.19 8.18
CA LYS A 92 13.66 -7.16 7.48
C LYS A 92 14.18 -6.57 6.18
N TYR A 93 13.33 -5.92 5.38
CA TYR A 93 13.76 -5.23 4.16
C TYR A 93 14.85 -4.19 4.45
N ILE A 94 14.62 -3.28 5.41
CA ILE A 94 15.60 -2.23 5.75
C ILE A 94 16.92 -2.84 6.22
N ASN A 95 16.86 -3.82 7.13
CA ASN A 95 18.06 -4.51 7.59
C ASN A 95 18.82 -5.18 6.45
N ASN A 96 18.13 -5.88 5.55
CA ASN A 96 18.77 -6.58 4.44
C ASN A 96 19.42 -5.59 3.46
N VAL A 97 18.78 -4.47 3.14
CA VAL A 97 19.39 -3.46 2.26
C VAL A 97 20.65 -2.84 2.88
N GLN A 98 20.62 -2.56 4.18
CA GLN A 98 21.72 -1.89 4.89
C GLN A 98 22.88 -2.83 5.23
N LYS A 99 22.60 -4.11 5.46
CA LYS A 99 23.58 -5.10 5.97
C LYS A 99 24.01 -6.14 4.94
N SER A 100 23.33 -6.26 3.80
CA SER A 100 23.72 -7.23 2.77
C SER A 100 25.11 -6.88 2.23
N ASP A 101 25.98 -7.87 2.21
CA ASP A 101 27.31 -7.86 1.61
C ASP A 101 27.28 -8.36 0.15
N CYS A 102 26.11 -8.81 -0.33
CA CYS A 102 25.91 -9.33 -1.67
C CYS A 102 25.32 -8.25 -2.59
N LEU A 103 26.14 -7.74 -3.52
CA LEU A 103 25.72 -6.70 -4.48
C LEU A 103 24.48 -7.11 -5.28
N ARG A 104 24.36 -8.37 -5.68
CA ARG A 104 23.21 -8.88 -6.44
C ARG A 104 21.92 -8.80 -5.62
N GLU A 105 21.97 -9.22 -4.36
CA GLU A 105 20.83 -9.16 -3.45
C GLU A 105 20.44 -7.70 -3.18
N GLN A 106 21.41 -6.86 -2.79
CA GLN A 106 21.18 -5.44 -2.54
C GLN A 106 20.59 -4.73 -3.75
N THR A 107 21.10 -5.01 -4.96
CA THR A 107 20.57 -4.45 -6.22
C THR A 107 19.13 -4.90 -6.47
N SER A 108 18.82 -6.18 -6.22
CA SER A 108 17.47 -6.71 -6.36
C SER A 108 16.48 -6.05 -5.38
N LEU A 109 16.89 -5.91 -4.11
CA LEU A 109 16.10 -5.23 -3.07
C LEU A 109 15.87 -3.75 -3.40
N LEU A 110 16.90 -3.05 -3.87
CA LEU A 110 16.80 -1.64 -4.26
C LEU A 110 15.98 -1.46 -5.55
N LYS A 111 15.94 -2.45 -6.45
CA LYS A 111 15.07 -2.43 -7.63
C LYS A 111 13.59 -2.56 -7.23
N MET A 112 13.27 -3.42 -6.27
CA MET A 112 11.91 -3.55 -5.74
C MET A 112 11.48 -2.32 -4.93
N GLY A 113 12.40 -1.74 -4.17
CA GLY A 113 12.12 -0.63 -3.27
C GLY A 113 11.43 -1.05 -1.97
N PRO A 114 11.28 -0.11 -1.01
CA PRO A 114 10.71 -0.42 0.30
C PRO A 114 9.25 -0.87 0.17
N PRO A 115 8.88 -2.03 0.75
CA PRO A 115 7.50 -2.52 0.66
C PRO A 115 6.55 -1.64 1.48
N ILE A 116 5.29 -1.54 1.04
CA ILE A 116 4.26 -0.77 1.73
C ILE A 116 3.34 -1.70 2.52
N ASN A 117 2.80 -2.71 1.83
CA ASN A 117 1.92 -3.72 2.39
C ASN A 117 2.59 -5.09 2.41
N ILE A 118 2.00 -6.01 3.16
CA ILE A 118 2.43 -7.39 3.25
C ILE A 118 2.35 -8.09 1.88
N LYS A 119 3.33 -8.95 1.61
CA LYS A 119 3.34 -9.87 0.47
C LYS A 119 3.89 -11.23 0.85
N ASP A 120 3.35 -12.28 0.24
CA ASP A 120 3.86 -13.64 0.32
C ASP A 120 3.19 -14.47 -0.77
N LYS A 121 3.97 -15.14 -1.61
CA LYS A 121 3.43 -15.91 -2.74
C LYS A 121 2.65 -17.15 -2.31
N ASN A 122 3.01 -17.74 -1.17
CA ASN A 122 2.36 -18.96 -0.66
C ASN A 122 1.16 -18.59 0.21
N GLY A 123 1.30 -17.52 1.01
CA GLY A 123 0.23 -16.98 1.85
C GLY A 123 -0.92 -16.37 1.06
N PHE A 124 -0.58 -15.70 -0.04
CA PHE A 124 -1.51 -14.98 -0.91
C PHE A 124 -1.35 -15.43 -2.38
N PRO A 125 -1.80 -16.66 -2.74
CA PRO A 125 -1.52 -17.23 -4.06
C PRO A 125 -2.02 -16.39 -5.24
N LEU A 126 -3.10 -15.62 -5.06
CA LEU A 126 -3.72 -14.81 -6.10
C LEU A 126 -3.05 -13.44 -6.25
N SER A 127 -2.11 -13.07 -5.37
CA SER A 127 -1.35 -11.82 -5.50
C SER A 127 -0.21 -11.90 -6.51
N ASP A 128 0.12 -13.10 -7.01
CA ASP A 128 1.28 -13.36 -7.88
C ASP A 128 2.60 -12.83 -7.29
N GLY A 129 2.74 -12.94 -5.97
CA GLY A 129 3.90 -12.45 -5.23
C GLY A 129 3.97 -10.93 -5.05
N ASN A 130 2.93 -10.20 -5.48
CA ASN A 130 2.79 -8.77 -5.22
C ASN A 130 2.20 -8.52 -3.83
N GLU A 131 2.29 -7.25 -3.42
CA GLU A 131 1.67 -6.73 -2.20
C GLU A 131 0.14 -6.83 -2.27
N ILE A 132 -0.47 -7.27 -1.18
CA ILE A 132 -1.94 -7.28 -1.07
C ILE A 132 -2.45 -5.91 -0.62
N HIS A 133 -3.74 -5.66 -0.83
CA HIS A 133 -4.37 -4.37 -0.57
C HIS A 133 -5.00 -4.28 0.82
N SER A 134 -5.79 -5.28 1.20
CA SER A 134 -6.53 -5.29 2.46
C SER A 134 -6.74 -6.70 2.95
N LEU A 135 -7.00 -6.80 4.25
CA LEU A 135 -7.33 -8.03 4.95
C LEU A 135 -8.75 -7.91 5.49
N TRP A 136 -9.43 -9.03 5.65
CA TRP A 136 -10.71 -9.09 6.36
C TRP A 136 -10.64 -10.22 7.36
N HIS A 137 -10.94 -9.95 8.63
CA HIS A 137 -10.83 -10.93 9.69
C HIS A 137 -12.20 -11.52 10.00
N PHE A 138 -12.28 -12.84 10.06
CA PHE A 138 -13.55 -13.52 10.31
C PHE A 138 -14.05 -13.33 11.73
N CYS A 139 -13.15 -13.23 12.71
CA CYS A 139 -13.49 -13.13 14.13
C CYS A 139 -14.20 -11.83 14.50
N ASP A 140 -13.85 -10.71 13.86
CA ASP A 140 -14.46 -9.40 14.11
C ASP A 140 -15.31 -8.89 12.95
N LYS A 141 -15.33 -9.61 11.82
CA LYS A 141 -16.06 -9.28 10.60
C LYS A 141 -15.69 -7.92 10.01
N LYS A 142 -14.45 -7.45 10.22
CA LYS A 142 -13.99 -6.13 9.77
C LYS A 142 -12.85 -6.24 8.77
N ILE A 143 -12.75 -5.18 7.96
CA ILE A 143 -11.62 -4.95 7.06
C ILE A 143 -10.48 -4.30 7.86
N HIS A 144 -9.28 -4.84 7.68
CA HIS A 144 -8.04 -4.38 8.28
C HIS A 144 -7.03 -3.97 7.20
N SER A 145 -6.13 -3.08 7.58
CA SER A 145 -5.05 -2.64 6.70
C SER A 145 -4.02 -3.75 6.51
N ALA A 146 -3.59 -3.94 5.26
CA ALA A 146 -2.46 -4.82 4.93
C ALA A 146 -1.09 -4.11 5.07
N LYS A 147 -1.09 -2.84 5.49
CA LYS A 147 0.10 -2.01 5.58
C LYS A 147 1.06 -2.55 6.63
N LEU A 148 2.33 -2.68 6.24
CA LEU A 148 3.41 -3.10 7.13
C LEU A 148 3.68 -2.06 8.22
N ASP A 149 4.10 -2.55 9.38
CA ASP A 149 4.56 -1.69 10.46
C ASP A 149 5.82 -0.91 10.04
N GLY A 150 5.86 0.38 10.35
CA GLY A 150 6.93 1.29 9.95
C GLY A 150 7.01 1.62 8.45
N SER A 151 6.18 1.03 7.58
CA SER A 151 6.29 1.34 6.14
C SER A 151 5.91 2.78 5.81
N LEU A 152 6.67 3.39 4.92
CA LEU A 152 6.44 4.77 4.47
C LEU A 152 5.64 4.77 3.17
N ILE A 153 4.91 5.86 2.93
CA ILE A 153 4.14 6.09 1.70
C ILE A 153 4.50 7.44 1.08
N GLY A 154 4.14 7.65 -0.18
CA GLY A 154 4.30 8.93 -0.87
C GLY A 154 5.74 9.45 -0.90
N GLU A 155 5.91 10.73 -0.62
CA GLU A 155 7.21 11.40 -0.68
C GLU A 155 8.24 10.86 0.30
N GLU A 156 7.81 10.47 1.51
CA GLU A 156 8.72 9.95 2.54
C GLU A 156 9.33 8.62 2.11
N ARG A 157 8.52 7.75 1.51
CA ARG A 157 9.01 6.51 0.90
C ARG A 157 10.04 6.78 -0.19
N MET A 158 9.78 7.76 -1.05
CA MET A 158 10.69 8.12 -2.14
C MET A 158 12.00 8.71 -1.62
N LYS A 159 11.95 9.55 -0.58
CA LYS A 159 13.14 10.10 0.08
C LYS A 159 14.01 8.99 0.66
N LEU A 160 13.44 8.10 1.46
CA LEU A 160 14.14 6.95 2.02
C LEU A 160 14.73 6.06 0.91
N TRP A 161 13.95 5.74 -0.12
CA TRP A 161 14.43 4.88 -1.21
C TRP A 161 15.61 5.50 -1.96
N ASN A 162 15.57 6.82 -2.20
CA ASN A 162 16.68 7.54 -2.82
C ASN A 162 17.91 7.59 -1.93
N GLU A 163 17.74 7.68 -0.60
CA GLU A 163 18.85 7.59 0.35
C GLU A 163 19.48 6.20 0.34
N LEU A 164 18.68 5.14 0.39
CA LEU A 164 19.16 3.75 0.34
C LEU A 164 19.97 3.47 -0.93
N LYS A 165 19.55 4.02 -2.08
CA LYS A 165 20.28 3.89 -3.36
C LYS A 165 21.69 4.50 -3.33
N LYS A 166 21.99 5.44 -2.41
CA LYS A 166 23.34 6.03 -2.30
C LYS A 166 24.35 5.06 -1.69
N PHE A 167 23.89 4.08 -0.90
CA PHE A 167 24.73 3.10 -0.21
C PHE A 167 24.96 1.81 -1.01
N LEU A 168 24.61 1.82 -2.30
CA LEU A 168 24.83 0.68 -3.18
C LEU A 168 26.33 0.36 -3.22
N ILE A 169 26.70 -0.86 -2.83
CA ILE A 169 28.09 -1.31 -2.81
C ILE A 169 28.63 -1.18 -4.24
N ARG A 170 29.50 -0.19 -4.48
CA ARG A 170 30.16 -0.07 -5.78
C ARG A 170 31.32 -1.05 -5.78
N GLU A 171 31.32 -2.01 -6.71
CA GLU A 171 32.56 -2.68 -7.06
C GLU A 171 33.49 -1.61 -7.62
N GLU A 172 34.44 -1.13 -6.81
CA GLU A 172 35.63 -0.44 -7.33
C GLU A 172 36.41 -1.46 -8.18
N LYS A 173 36.09 -1.53 -9.47
CA LYS A 173 37.10 -1.93 -10.44
C LYS A 173 38.07 -0.77 -10.54
N GLY A 174 39.20 -0.96 -9.87
CA GLY A 174 40.32 -0.02 -9.85
C GLY A 174 40.88 0.32 -11.24
N GLU A 175 41.73 1.34 -11.20
CA GLU A 175 42.57 1.91 -12.25
C GLU A 175 42.01 3.15 -12.96
N MET A 176 42.19 4.30 -12.30
CA MET A 176 42.53 5.54 -12.98
C MET A 176 44.02 5.52 -13.36
N PRO A 177 44.42 5.57 -14.64
CA PRO A 177 45.74 6.05 -14.99
C PRO A 177 45.75 7.58 -14.94
N ASN A 178 46.62 8.09 -14.07
CA ASN A 178 46.96 9.50 -13.86
C ASN A 178 47.14 10.30 -15.16
N SER A 179 46.56 11.51 -15.18
CA SER A 179 47.05 12.59 -16.02
C SER A 179 48.40 13.11 -15.50
N ALA A 180 49.46 13.04 -16.31
CA ALA A 180 50.48 14.09 -16.50
C ALA A 180 51.80 13.49 -17.04
N ASN A 181 52.13 13.74 -18.31
CA ASN A 181 53.10 14.78 -18.66
C ASN A 181 53.35 14.81 -20.18
N ALA A 182 53.13 15.99 -20.75
CA ALA A 182 53.72 16.39 -22.01
C ALA A 182 55.25 16.38 -21.90
N LYS A 183 55.93 15.98 -22.97
CA LYS A 183 57.19 16.56 -23.42
C LYS A 183 57.37 16.29 -24.91
N ASP A 184 57.51 17.39 -25.63
CA ASP A 184 57.93 17.52 -27.02
C ASP A 184 59.20 16.70 -27.35
N SER A 185 59.23 16.19 -28.59
CA SER A 185 60.32 16.00 -29.60
C SER A 185 61.81 15.86 -29.19
N PRO A 186 62.76 15.49 -30.09
CA PRO A 186 62.68 15.01 -31.49
C PRO A 186 63.52 13.73 -31.77
N GLU A 187 63.35 13.13 -32.96
CA GLU A 187 64.40 12.87 -33.97
C GLU A 187 63.78 12.28 -35.25
#